data_AF-L7ZXQ0-F1
#
_entry.id   AF-L7ZXQ0-F1
#
_cell.length_a   1.000
_cell.length_b   1.000
_cell.length_c   1.000
_cell.angle_alpha   90.00
_cell.angle_beta   90.00
_cell.angle_gamma   90.00
#
_symmetry.space_group_name_H-M   'P 1'
#
loop_
_entity.id
_entity.type
_entity.pdbx_description
1 polymer ?
#
loop_
_entity_poly.entity_id
_entity_poly.type
_entity_poly.pdbx_seq_one_letter_code
_entity_poly.pdbx_strand_id
1 'polypeptide(L)' 'MWIITLYAPDGSFKMFEFDCEQEARQYFRNMTGTKILSQIIYGSNLIYGKEKVQ' A
#
# COMPACT_ATOMS: atom_id res chain seq x y z
N MET A 1 2.89 -2.98 4.01
CA MET A 1 3.48 -1.88 3.24
C MET A 1 2.37 -0.90 2.90
N TRP A 2 2.68 0.39 2.94
CA TRP A 2 1.76 1.48 2.62
C TRP A 2 2.28 2.22 1.41
N ILE A 3 1.39 2.53 0.47
CA ILE A 3 1.74 3.26 -0.73
C ILE A 3 0.88 4.50 -0.84
N ILE A 4 1.54 5.65 -1.05
CA ILE A 4 0.88 6.87 -1.49
C ILE A 4 1.09 7.00 -2.99
N THR A 5 -0.01 7.11 -3.74
CA THR A 5 0.02 7.47 -5.16
C THR A 5 -0.42 8.90 -5.32
N LEU A 6 0.42 9.75 -5.92
CA LEU A 6 0.11 11.14 -6.26
C LEU A 6 -0.03 11.26 -7.78
N TYR A 7 -1.18 11.75 -8.23
CA TYR A 7 -1.50 11.97 -9.63
C TYR A 7 -1.20 13.42 -10.03
N ALA A 8 -0.51 13.59 -11.15
CA ALA A 8 -0.22 14.89 -11.74
C ALA A 8 -1.24 15.24 -12.84
N PRO A 9 -1.44 16.53 -13.14
CA PRO A 9 -2.38 16.97 -14.17
C PRO A 9 -2.03 16.49 -15.59
N ASP A 10 -0.76 16.18 -15.85
CA ASP A 10 -0.27 15.66 -17.13
C ASP A 10 -0.57 14.16 -17.33
N GLY A 11 -1.29 13.54 -16.39
CA GLY A 11 -1.63 12.11 -16.40
C GLY A 11 -0.53 11.22 -15.84
N SER A 12 0.62 11.77 -15.44
CA SER A 12 1.66 11.02 -14.76
C SER A 12 1.32 10.76 -13.29
N PHE A 13 2.02 9.82 -12.65
CA PHE A 13 1.88 9.56 -11.23
C PHE A 13 3.24 9.25 -10.59
N LYS A 14 3.32 9.49 -9.28
CA LYS A 14 4.45 9.08 -8.43
C LYS A 14 3.95 8.22 -7.28
N MET A 15 4.71 7.19 -6.94
CA MET A 15 4.44 6.30 -5.82
C MET A 15 5.49 6.49 -4.74
N PHE A 16 5.05 6.50 -3.49
CA PHE A 16 5.89 6.57 -2.30
C PHE A 16 5.59 5.37 -1.43
N GLU A 17 6.61 4.61 -1.07
CA GLU A 17 6.48 3.37 -0.29
C GLU A 17 6.91 3.62 1.16
N PHE A 18 6.16 3.03 2.09
CA PHE A 18 6.39 3.14 3.52
C PHE A 18 6.14 1.79 4.18
N ASP A 19 6.95 1.45 5.18
CA ASP A 19 6.72 0.26 5.99
C ASP A 19 5.68 0.51 7.09
N CYS A 20 5.69 1.71 7.67
CA CYS A 20 4.85 2.10 8.80
C CYS A 20 3.61 2.91 8.37
N GLU A 21 2.45 2.59 8.94
CA GLU A 21 1.19 3.32 8.70
C GLU A 21 1.26 4.78 9.13
N GLN A 22 1.83 5.04 10.32
CA GLN A 22 1.86 6.38 10.90
C GLN A 22 2.68 7.34 10.06
N GLU A 23 3.84 6.90 9.55
CA GLU A 23 4.69 7.69 8.66
C GLU A 23 3.96 8.00 7.35
N ALA A 24 3.35 6.98 6.73
CA ALA A 24 2.56 7.16 5.51
C ALA A 24 1.40 8.16 5.73
N ARG A 25 0.67 8.07 6.83
CA ARG A 25 -0.43 9.00 7.14
C ARG A 25 0.04 10.42 7.45
N GLN A 26 1.19 10.57 8.11
CA GLN A 26 1.78 11.88 8.36
C GLN A 26 2.20 12.54 7.04
N TYR A 27 2.87 11.79 6.16
CA TYR A 27 3.28 12.28 4.85
C TYR A 27 2.07 12.60 3.96
N PHE A 28 1.06 11.73 3.97
CA PHE A 28 -0.18 11.92 3.21
C PHE A 28 -0.92 13.21 3.59
N ARG A 29 -1.04 13.51 4.90
CA ARG A 29 -1.72 14.74 5.36
C ARG A 29 -1.01 16.02 4.93
N ASN A 30 0.32 15.98 4.84
CA ASN A 30 1.13 17.13 4.47
C ASN A 30 1.27 17.31 2.96
N MET A 31 0.85 16.33 2.16
CA MET A 31 0.94 16.36 0.71
C MET A 31 -0.27 17.07 0.10
N THR A 32 -0.07 17.92 -0.90
CA THR A 32 -1.15 18.56 -1.68
C THR A 32 -1.42 17.78 -2.97
N GLY A 33 -2.55 18.09 -3.63
CA GLY A 33 -2.94 17.46 -4.90
C GLY A 33 -3.78 16.19 -4.76
N THR A 34 -4.06 15.56 -5.90
CA THR A 34 -4.90 14.37 -6.04
C THR A 34 -4.09 13.13 -5.69
N LYS A 35 -4.42 12.51 -4.57
CA LYS A 35 -3.63 11.42 -3.99
C LYS A 35 -4.49 10.37 -3.31
N ILE A 36 -3.98 9.14 -3.26
CA ILE A 36 -4.61 8.00 -2.62
C ILE A 36 -3.58 7.34 -1.69
N LEU A 37 -4.02 6.92 -0.50
CA LEU A 37 -3.26 6.10 0.42
C LEU A 37 -3.84 4.68 0.39
N SER A 38 -2.99 3.70 0.06
CA SER A 38 -3.36 2.29 -0.05
C SER A 38 -2.50 1.44 0.87
N GLN A 39 -3.10 0.39 1.44
CA GLN A 39 -2.38 -0.63 2.21
C GLN A 39 -2.17 -1.87 1.32
N ILE A 40 -0.92 -2.32 1.24
CA ILE A 40 -0.55 -3.59 0.62
C ILE A 40 -0.40 -4.65 1.71
N ILE A 41 -1.25 -5.67 1.63
CA ILE A 41 -1.25 -6.83 2.51
C ILE A 41 -0.74 -8.03 1.70
N TYR A 42 0.43 -8.54 2.06
CA TYR A 42 0.94 -9.78 1.47
C TYR A 42 0.23 -10.96 2.12
N GLY A 43 -0.69 -11.58 1.38
CA GLY A 43 -1.25 -12.86 1.77
C GLY A 43 -0.22 -13.96 1.53
N SER A 44 0.39 -14.49 2.59
CA SER A 44 1.10 -15.76 2.48
C SER A 44 0.06 -16.87 2.45
N ASN A 45 -0.35 -17.32 1.26
CA ASN A 45 -1.00 -18.62 1.12
C ASN A 45 0.03 -19.72 1.36
N LEU A 46 0.49 -19.87 2.60
CA LEU A 46 1.13 -21.10 3.06
C LEU A 46 0.03 -22.10 3.42
N ILE A 47 -0.75 -22.50 2.42
CA ILE A 47 -1.44 -23.79 2.44
C ILE A 47 -0.39 -24.86 2.09
N TYR A 48 0.56 -25.06 3.01
CA TYR A 48 1.34 -26.28 3.05
C TYR A 48 0.61 -27.27 3.98
N GLY A 49 -0.11 -28.20 3.36
CA GLY A 49 -0.45 -29.52 3.87
C GLY A 49 -1.21 -29.61 5.20
N LYS A 50 -2.52 -29.89 5.12
CA LYS A 50 -3.11 -31.02 5.84
C LYS A 50 -4.11 -31.72 4.93
N GLU A 51 -3.61 -32.62 4.09
CA GLU A 51 -4.36 -33.85 3.84
C GLU A 51 -4.56 -34.52 5.21
N LYS A 52 -5.79 -34.54 5.70
CA LYS A 52 -6.26 -35.67 6.48
C LYS A 52 -7.42 -36.27 5.72
N VAL A 53 -7.07 -37.26 4.92
CA VAL A 53 -7.98 -38.36 4.57
C VAL A 53 -8.48 -38.93 5.89
N GLN A 54 -9.80 -38.89 6.09
CA GLN A 54 -10.51 -39.73 7.05
C GLN A 54 -11.64 -40.44 6.32
#